data_AF-A0A533W8T4-F1
#
_entry.id   AF-A0A533W8T4-F1
#
_cell.length_a   1.000
_cell.length_b   1.000
_cell.length_c   1.000
_cell.angle_alpha   90.00
_cell.angle_beta   90.00
_cell.angle_gamma   90.00
#
_symmetry.space_group_name_H-M   'P 1'
#
loop_
_entity.id
_entity.type
_entity.pdbx_description
1 polymer ?
#
loop_
_entity_poly.entity_id
_entity_poly.type
_entity_poly.pdbx_seq_one_letter_code
_entity_poly.pdbx_strand_id
1 'polypeptide(L)'
;MDKLSELVGKAKAIVAGDPDRTSMWWAYVALEYAIMDLKLRYNLEGEVAPEKLAKKAIDIIEARSMLARIDLSSDRKKLLYDLRSCRDVVKALVASYDRRSTMS
;
A
#
# COMPACT_ATOMS: atom_id res chain seq x y z
N MET A 1 0.63 -10.61 18.26
CA MET A 1 0.50 -10.30 16.83
C MET A 1 1.70 -9.50 16.40
N ASP A 2 2.25 -9.79 15.22
CA ASP A 2 3.34 -8.99 14.64
C ASP A 2 2.82 -7.62 14.17
N LYS A 3 3.59 -6.55 14.42
CA LYS A 3 3.26 -5.17 14.04
C LYS A 3 3.04 -5.02 12.54
N LEU A 4 3.86 -5.70 11.74
CA LEU A 4 3.73 -5.73 10.29
C LEU A 4 2.35 -6.29 9.86
N SER A 5 1.95 -7.40 10.46
CA SER A 5 0.65 -8.05 10.20
C SER A 5 -0.53 -7.14 10.58
N GLU A 6 -0.43 -6.45 11.72
CA GLU A 6 -1.44 -5.48 12.17
C GLU A 6 -1.61 -4.33 11.16
N LEU A 7 -0.50 -3.76 10.68
CA LEU A 7 -0.50 -2.63 9.74
C LEU A 7 -1.05 -3.03 8.37
N VAL A 8 -0.64 -4.18 7.84
CA VAL A 8 -1.18 -4.70 6.58
C VAL A 8 -2.65 -5.07 6.72
N GLY A 9 -3.07 -5.62 7.86
CA GLY A 9 -4.47 -5.90 8.18
C GLY A 9 -5.34 -4.65 8.18
N LYS A 10 -4.85 -3.54 8.79
CA LYS A 10 -5.53 -2.23 8.76
C LYS A 10 -5.71 -1.70 7.35
N ALA A 11 -4.66 -1.73 6.53
CA ALA A 11 -4.74 -1.31 5.14
C ALA A 11 -5.77 -2.15 4.34
N LYS A 12 -5.74 -3.48 4.52
CA LYS A 12 -6.71 -4.41 3.91
C LYS A 12 -8.15 -4.05 4.29
N ALA A 13 -8.42 -3.84 5.58
CA ALA A 13 -9.76 -3.55 6.08
C ALA A 13 -10.32 -2.23 5.50
N ILE A 14 -9.50 -1.18 5.43
CA ILE A 14 -9.90 0.11 4.88
C ILE A 14 -10.24 -0.01 3.39
N VAL A 15 -9.35 -0.61 2.60
CA VAL A 15 -9.49 -0.65 1.13
C VAL A 15 -10.59 -1.62 0.69
N ALA A 16 -10.99 -2.58 1.52
CA ALA A 16 -12.10 -3.50 1.24
C ALA A 16 -13.47 -2.82 1.22
N GLY A 17 -13.67 -1.74 2.00
CA GLY A 17 -14.92 -0.98 2.05
C GLY A 17 -15.05 0.04 0.90
N ASP A 18 -15.91 1.04 1.05
CA ASP A 18 -15.97 2.23 0.18
C ASP A 18 -15.34 3.43 0.90
N PRO A 19 -13.99 3.51 0.93
CA PRO A 19 -13.29 4.50 1.74
C PRO A 19 -13.42 5.90 1.14
N ASP A 20 -13.62 6.87 2.03
CA ASP A 20 -13.39 8.27 1.71
C ASP A 20 -11.88 8.57 1.61
N ARG A 21 -11.56 9.82 1.22
CA ARG A 21 -10.17 10.27 1.09
C ARG A 21 -9.37 10.08 2.39
N THR A 22 -9.99 10.40 3.53
CA THR A 22 -9.34 10.32 4.85
C THR A 22 -9.00 8.87 5.20
N SER A 23 -9.93 7.95 4.97
CA SER A 23 -9.70 6.52 5.17
C SER A 23 -8.60 6.03 4.24
N MET A 24 -8.63 6.41 2.95
CA MET A 24 -7.57 6.05 2.00
C MET A 24 -6.19 6.58 2.42
N TRP A 25 -6.13 7.78 3.01
CA TRP A 25 -4.90 8.32 3.60
C TRP A 25 -4.40 7.45 4.75
N TRP A 26 -5.28 6.98 5.63
CA TRP A 26 -4.91 6.05 6.70
C TRP A 26 -4.41 4.70 6.17
N ALA A 27 -4.96 4.19 5.07
CA ALA A 27 -4.43 2.99 4.41
C ALA A 27 -3.02 3.23 3.86
N TYR A 28 -2.77 4.39 3.23
CA TYR A 28 -1.44 4.79 2.77
C TYR A 28 -0.44 4.85 3.92
N VAL A 29 -0.80 5.52 5.02
CA VAL A 29 0.05 5.65 6.21
C VAL A 29 0.36 4.27 6.81
N ALA A 30 -0.64 3.39 6.93
CA ALA A 30 -0.42 2.03 7.43
C ALA A 30 0.60 1.26 6.57
N LEU A 31 0.56 1.41 5.25
CA LEU A 31 1.54 0.79 4.34
C LEU A 31 2.94 1.40 4.47
N GLU A 32 3.09 2.71 4.66
CA GLU A 32 4.40 3.34 4.91
C GLU A 32 5.03 2.81 6.21
N TYR A 33 4.23 2.71 7.28
CA TYR A 33 4.71 2.13 8.54
C TYR A 33 5.06 0.65 8.41
N ALA A 34 4.29 -0.13 7.62
CA ALA A 34 4.59 -1.53 7.35
C ALA A 34 5.94 -1.68 6.61
N ILE A 35 6.18 -0.83 5.61
CA ILE A 35 7.45 -0.77 4.87
C ILE A 35 8.61 -0.42 5.80
N MET A 36 8.42 0.57 6.68
CA MET A 36 9.45 1.00 7.63
C MET A 36 9.78 -0.11 8.65
N ASP A 37 8.76 -0.75 9.25
CA ASP A 37 8.95 -1.87 10.18
C ASP A 37 9.70 -3.04 9.51
N LEU A 38 9.31 -3.39 8.28
CA LEU A 38 9.97 -4.45 7.52
C LEU A 38 11.44 -4.11 7.22
N LYS A 39 11.72 -2.86 6.82
CA LYS A 39 13.09 -2.42 6.55
C LYS A 39 13.97 -2.48 7.79
N LEU A 40 13.51 -1.94 8.90
CA LEU A 40 14.26 -1.90 10.16
C LEU A 40 14.52 -3.31 10.70
N ARG A 41 13.52 -4.19 10.63
CA ARG A 41 13.63 -5.56 11.13
C ARG A 41 14.60 -6.43 10.34
N TYR A 42 14.71 -6.21 9.03
CA TYR A 42 15.49 -7.05 8.12
C TYR A 42 16.67 -6.33 7.45
N ASN A 43 17.03 -5.14 7.94
CA ASN A 43 18.14 -4.33 7.43
C ASN A 43 18.06 -4.03 5.91
N LEU A 44 16.85 -3.70 5.42
CA LEU A 44 16.56 -3.47 3.99
C LEU A 44 16.51 -1.98 3.61
N GLU A 45 17.11 -1.10 4.42
CA GLU A 45 17.00 0.35 4.24
C GLU A 45 17.58 0.83 2.90
N GLY A 46 18.68 0.20 2.45
CA GLY A 46 19.36 0.46 1.18
C GLY A 46 18.78 -0.28 -0.03
N GLU A 47 17.74 -1.11 0.13
CA GLU A 47 17.13 -1.83 -0.99
C GLU A 47 16.41 -0.84 -1.92
N VAL A 48 16.93 -0.70 -3.13
CA VAL A 48 16.34 0.12 -4.20
C VAL A 48 15.16 -0.64 -4.81
N ALA A 49 14.05 0.05 -5.02
CA ALA A 49 12.93 -0.56 -5.72
C ALA A 49 13.33 -0.74 -7.21
N PRO A 50 13.03 -1.89 -7.83
CA PRO A 50 13.11 -2.04 -9.28
C PRO A 50 12.35 -0.92 -9.97
N GLU A 51 12.89 -0.45 -11.09
CA GLU A 51 12.27 0.61 -11.89
C GLU A 51 10.88 0.17 -12.36
N LYS A 52 9.86 0.99 -12.09
CA LYS A 52 8.47 0.64 -12.41
C LYS A 52 8.18 0.83 -13.89
N LEU A 53 7.60 -0.19 -14.52
CA LEU A 53 6.98 -0.08 -15.84
C LEU A 53 5.69 0.78 -15.79
N ALA A 54 5.38 1.43 -16.91
CA ALA A 54 4.42 2.53 -17.06
C ALA A 54 3.01 2.26 -16.49
N LYS A 55 2.41 3.34 -15.98
CA LYS A 55 1.13 3.44 -15.25
C LYS A 55 -0.05 2.81 -16.01
N LYS A 56 -0.67 1.79 -15.41
CA LYS A 56 -2.07 1.44 -15.69
C LYS A 56 -3.01 2.47 -15.04
N ALA A 57 -4.27 2.47 -15.49
CA ALA A 57 -5.34 3.22 -14.85
C ALA A 57 -5.43 2.83 -13.36
N ILE A 58 -5.33 3.82 -12.47
CA ILE A 58 -5.31 3.62 -11.02
C ILE A 58 -6.75 3.41 -10.55
N ASP A 59 -7.06 2.20 -10.10
CA ASP A 59 -8.38 1.80 -9.63
C ASP A 59 -8.31 1.22 -8.21
N ILE A 60 -9.34 1.49 -7.40
CA ILE A 60 -9.52 0.88 -6.08
C ILE A 60 -9.61 -0.65 -6.16
N ILE A 61 -10.15 -1.20 -7.26
CA ILE A 61 -10.18 -2.65 -7.51
C ILE A 61 -8.76 -3.22 -7.61
N GLU A 62 -7.84 -2.50 -8.28
CA GLU A 62 -6.44 -2.89 -8.36
C GLU A 62 -5.78 -2.88 -6.98
N ALA A 63 -5.98 -1.81 -6.20
CA ALA A 63 -5.45 -1.71 -4.85
C ALA A 63 -5.95 -2.87 -3.94
N ARG A 64 -7.24 -3.21 -4.01
CA ARG A 64 -7.82 -4.37 -3.30
C ARG A 64 -7.14 -5.68 -3.71
N SER A 65 -7.01 -5.91 -5.01
CA SER A 65 -6.39 -7.12 -5.55
C SER A 65 -4.93 -7.27 -5.11
N MET A 66 -4.16 -6.17 -5.15
CA MET A 66 -2.77 -6.16 -4.70
C MET A 66 -2.66 -6.44 -3.20
N LEU A 67 -3.44 -5.75 -2.36
CA LEU A 67 -3.46 -5.97 -0.92
C LEU A 67 -3.82 -7.41 -0.57
N ALA A 68 -4.83 -7.97 -1.22
CA ALA A 68 -5.27 -9.35 -0.98
C ALA A 68 -4.16 -10.38 -1.25
N ARG A 69 -3.28 -10.10 -2.21
CA ARG A 69 -2.16 -10.97 -2.61
C ARG A 69 -0.90 -10.79 -1.75
N ILE A 70 -0.87 -9.84 -0.82
CA ILE A 70 0.27 -9.67 0.09
C ILE A 70 0.38 -10.90 0.98
N ASP A 71 1.48 -11.63 0.78
CA ASP A 71 1.90 -12.78 1.58
C ASP A 71 3.04 -12.36 2.51
N LEU A 72 2.72 -12.28 3.80
CA LEU A 72 3.66 -11.90 4.86
C LEU A 72 4.74 -12.95 5.13
N SER A 73 4.55 -14.19 4.64
CA SER A 73 5.51 -15.28 4.79
C SER A 73 6.52 -15.36 3.64
N SER A 74 6.35 -14.52 2.60
CA SER A 74 7.22 -14.50 1.44
C SER A 74 8.63 -13.96 1.75
N ASP A 75 9.54 -14.10 0.79
CA ASP A 75 10.88 -13.50 0.87
C ASP A 75 10.80 -12.00 1.20
N ARG A 76 11.68 -11.51 2.08
CA ARG A 76 11.58 -10.15 2.64
C ARG A 76 11.76 -9.07 1.58
N LYS A 77 12.61 -9.29 0.57
CA LYS A 77 12.78 -8.33 -0.53
C LYS A 77 11.56 -8.32 -1.44
N LYS A 78 11.00 -9.49 -1.73
CA LYS A 78 9.73 -9.62 -2.46
C LYS A 78 8.59 -8.93 -1.71
N LEU A 79 8.44 -9.19 -0.41
CA LEU A 79 7.42 -8.56 0.43
C LEU A 79 7.57 -7.03 0.46
N LEU A 80 8.81 -6.54 0.57
CA LEU A 80 9.10 -5.11 0.50
C LEU A 80 8.69 -4.50 -0.85
N TYR A 81 8.97 -5.20 -1.95
CA TYR A 81 8.55 -4.79 -3.29
C TYR A 81 7.03 -4.75 -3.44
N ASP A 82 6.33 -5.78 -2.98
CA ASP A 82 4.88 -5.90 -3.05
C ASP A 82 4.20 -4.78 -2.23
N LEU A 83 4.69 -4.51 -1.02
CA LEU A 83 4.22 -3.42 -0.16
C LEU A 83 4.44 -2.04 -0.79
N ARG A 84 5.62 -1.77 -1.35
CA ARG A 84 5.93 -0.51 -2.05
C ARG A 84 5.03 -0.32 -3.28
N SER A 85 4.82 -1.40 -4.03
CA SER A 85 3.96 -1.40 -5.21
C SER A 85 2.53 -1.03 -4.83
N CYS A 86 2.00 -1.68 -3.80
CA CYS A 86 0.67 -1.40 -3.27
C CYS A 86 0.55 0.04 -2.74
N ARG A 87 1.51 0.48 -1.92
CA ARG A 87 1.57 1.84 -1.37
C ARG A 87 1.46 2.90 -2.46
N ASP A 88 2.17 2.73 -3.58
CA ASP A 88 2.15 3.74 -4.64
C ASP A 88 0.79 3.83 -5.34
N VAL A 89 0.09 2.70 -5.51
CA VAL A 89 -1.29 2.69 -6.03
C VAL A 89 -2.21 3.39 -5.04
N VAL A 90 -2.13 3.06 -3.75
CA VAL A 90 -2.94 3.70 -2.69
C VAL A 90 -2.65 5.20 -2.60
N LYS A 91 -1.38 5.62 -2.66
CA LYS A 91 -0.99 7.04 -2.68
C LYS A 91 -1.59 7.77 -3.89
N ALA A 92 -1.57 7.14 -5.05
CA ALA A 92 -2.15 7.72 -6.26
C ALA A 92 -3.69 7.78 -6.17
N LEU A 93 -4.33 6.80 -5.52
CA LEU A 93 -5.76 6.85 -5.20
C LEU A 93 -6.07 8.05 -4.30
N VAL A 94 -5.37 8.23 -3.18
CA VAL A 94 -5.55 9.41 -2.30
C VAL A 94 -5.53 10.70 -3.12
N ALA A 95 -4.52 10.88 -3.98
CA ALA A 95 -4.38 12.08 -4.80
C ALA A 95 -5.50 12.26 -5.85
N SER A 96 -6.17 11.17 -6.24
CA SER A 96 -7.30 11.19 -7.18
C SER A 96 -8.63 11.61 -6.55
N TYR A 97 -8.79 11.44 -5.22
CA TYR A 97 -10.01 11.88 -4.52
C TYR A 97 -10.17 13.41 -4.57
N ASP A 98 -9.07 14.16 -4.54
CA ASP A 98 -9.12 15.63 -4.65
C ASP A 98 -9.75 16.10 -5.97
N ARG A 99 -9.60 15.35 -7.07
CA ARG A 99 -10.16 15.71 -8.38
C ARG A 99 -11.63 15.35 -8.54
N ARG A 100 -12.10 14.32 -7.82
CA ARG A 100 -13.51 13.90 -7.85
C ARG A 100 -14.41 14.89 -7.11
N SER A 101 -13.91 15.52 -6.04
CA SER A 101 -14.65 16.53 -5.28
C SER A 101 -14.84 17.86 -6.03
N THR A 102 -14.01 18.18 -7.02
CA THR A 102 -14.10 19.43 -7.81
C THR A 102 -14.99 19.32 -9.04
N MET A 103 -15.59 18.15 -9.29
CA MET A 103 -16.50 17.89 -10.43
C MET A 103 -17.94 17.60 -10.00
N SER A 104 -18.29 17.84 -8.73
CA SER A 104 -19.66 17.74 -8.20
C SER A 104 -20.24 19.12 -7.93
#